data_AF-A0A917NHH4-F1
#
_entry.id   AF-A0A917NHH4-F1
#
_cell.length_a   1.000
_cell.length_b   1.000
_cell.length_c   1.000
_cell.angle_alpha   90.00
_cell.angle_beta   90.00
_cell.angle_gamma   90.00
#
_symmetry.space_group_name_H-M   'P 1'
#
loop_
_entity.id
_entity.type
_entity.pdbx_description
1 polymer ?
#
loop_
_entity_poly.entity_id
_entity_poly.type
_entity_poly.pdbx_seq_one_letter_code
_entity_poly.pdbx_strand_id
1 'polypeptide(L)' 'MSERTRGLATLLRRTQWLLDDLAFHVGSGRLDAGEFEEASAALEEIVLLLKENRPEPERTA' A
#
# COMPACT_ATOMS: atom_id res chain seq x y z
N MET A 1 -2.48 -20.23 -1.79
CA MET A 1 -2.22 -18.79 -2.03
C MET A 1 -0.91 -18.68 -2.81
N SER A 2 -0.88 -17.98 -3.95
CA SER A 2 0.35 -17.88 -4.76
C SER A 2 1.41 -17.04 -4.02
N GLU A 3 2.69 -17.18 -4.38
CA GLU A 3 3.76 -16.30 -3.88
C GLU A 3 3.46 -14.82 -4.16
N ARG A 4 2.89 -14.54 -5.33
CA ARG A 4 2.48 -13.19 -5.73
C ARG A 4 1.43 -12.60 -4.78
N THR A 5 0.37 -13.35 -4.48
CA THR A 5 -0.68 -12.86 -3.56
C THR A 5 -0.13 -12.71 -2.14
N ARG A 6 0.80 -13.56 -1.70
CA ARG A 6 1.46 -13.43 -0.39
C ARG A 6 2.31 -12.17 -0.32
N GLY A 7 3.10 -11.88 -1.35
CA GLY A 7 3.90 -10.65 -1.44
C GLY A 7 3.04 -9.40 -1.38
N LEU A 8 1.93 -9.38 -2.14
CA LEU A 8 0.96 -8.29 -2.10
C LEU A 8 0.36 -8.11 -0.68
N ALA A 9 -0.03 -9.20 -0.01
CA ALA A 9 -0.55 -9.13 1.36
C ALA A 9 0.48 -8.55 2.35
N THR A 10 1.75 -8.93 2.22
CA THR A 10 2.85 -8.37 3.03
C THR A 10 3.04 -6.87 2.79
N LEU A 11 3.05 -6.44 1.53
CA LEU A 11 3.21 -5.02 1.18
C LEU A 11 2.02 -4.19 1.64
N LEU A 12 0.80 -4.66 1.43
CA LEU A 12 -0.41 -4.01 1.95
C LEU A 12 -0.33 -3.82 3.47
N ARG A 13 0.09 -4.85 4.21
CA ARG A 13 0.22 -4.76 5.66
C ARG A 13 1.30 -3.76 6.07
N ARG A 14 2.46 -3.75 5.39
CA ARG A 14 3.54 -2.79 5.65
C ARG A 14 3.09 -1.36 5.41
N THR A 15 2.44 -1.08 4.28
CA THR A 15 1.96 0.27 3.97
C THR A 15 0.88 0.73 4.96
N GLN A 16 0.04 -0.18 5.46
CA GLN A 16 -0.90 0.17 6.53
C GLN A 16 -0.18 0.72 7.77
N TRP A 17 0.88 0.06 8.25
CA TRP A 17 1.66 0.56 9.39
C TRP A 17 2.29 1.93 9.12
N LEU A 18 2.85 2.10 7.93
CA LEU A 18 3.47 3.36 7.54
C LEU A 18 2.45 4.51 7.50
N LEU A 19 1.24 4.26 7.01
CA LEU A 19 0.16 5.24 7.01
C LEU A 19 -0.36 5.55 8.43
N ASP A 20 -0.40 4.55 9.31
CA ASP A 20 -0.76 4.75 10.72
C ASP A 20 0.26 5.68 11.42
N ASP A 21 1.57 5.45 11.18
CA ASP A 21 2.65 6.30 11.71
C ASP A 21 2.60 7.72 11.12
N LEU A 22 2.42 7.84 9.80
CA LEU A 22 2.26 9.15 9.16
C LEU A 22 1.05 9.91 9.70
N ALA A 23 -0.09 9.23 9.89
CA ALA A 23 -1.29 9.84 10.46
C ALA A 23 -1.05 10.35 11.89
N PHE A 24 -0.31 9.58 12.70
CA PHE A 24 0.09 10.01 14.04
C PHE A 24 0.96 11.28 13.98
N HIS A 25 1.98 11.31 13.13
CA HIS A 25 2.87 12.46 12.98
C HIS A 25 2.13 13.70 12.47
N VAL A 26 1.32 13.56 11.43
CA VAL A 26 0.46 14.64 10.91
C VAL A 26 -0.49 15.15 11.98
N GLY A 27 -1.15 14.26 12.73
CA GLY A 27 -2.05 14.63 13.83
C GLY A 27 -1.34 15.36 14.98
N SER A 28 -0.04 15.11 15.17
CA SER A 28 0.81 15.84 16.13
C SER A 28 1.35 17.18 15.61
N GLY A 29 1.04 17.55 14.35
CA GLY A 29 1.57 18.75 13.70
C GLY A 29 2.99 18.60 13.15
N ARG A 30 3.55 17.37 13.16
CA ARG A 30 4.84 17.07 12.54
C ARG A 30 4.62 16.72 11.08
N LEU A 31 5.16 17.57 10.20
CA LEU A 31 5.14 17.38 8.75
C LEU A 31 6.57 17.16 8.29
N ASP A 32 6.99 15.90 8.23
CA ASP A 32 8.31 15.52 7.74
C ASP A 32 8.24 15.13 6.26
N ALA A 33 8.95 15.84 5.39
CA ALA A 33 8.91 15.58 3.95
C ALA A 33 9.35 14.14 3.60
N GLY A 34 10.28 13.55 4.34
CA GLY A 34 10.73 12.18 4.10
C GLY A 34 9.65 11.15 4.36
N GLU A 35 8.88 11.31 5.45
CA GLU A 35 7.74 10.42 5.77
C GLU A 35 6.65 10.49 4.70
N PHE A 36 6.40 11.69 4.14
CA PHE A 36 5.44 11.87 3.05
C PHE A 36 5.91 11.23 1.73
N GLU A 37 7.20 11.36 1.40
CA GLU A 37 7.79 10.73 0.21
C GLU A 37 7.79 9.21 0.33
N GLU A 38 8.15 8.66 1.50
CA GLU A 38 8.12 7.21 1.74
C GLU A 38 6.69 6.65 1.62
N ALA A 39 5.71 7.35 2.18
CA ALA A 39 4.31 6.97 2.06
C ALA A 39 3.80 7.00 0.62
N SER A 40 4.17 8.03 -0.13
CA SER A 40 3.78 8.19 -1.52
C SER A 40 4.35 7.07 -2.39
N ALA A 41 5.64 6.77 -2.24
CA ALA A 41 6.29 5.67 -2.97
C ALA A 41 5.66 4.30 -2.66
N ALA A 42 5.35 4.03 -1.39
CA ALA A 42 4.71 2.77 -0.99
C ALA A 42 3.28 2.63 -1.55
N LEU A 43 2.53 3.73 -1.64
CA LEU A 43 1.20 3.76 -2.25
C LEU A 43 1.25 3.54 -3.76
N GLU A 44 2.22 4.15 -4.45
CA GLU A 44 2.43 3.94 -5.90
C GLU A 44 2.74 2.48 -6.24
N GLU A 45 3.60 1.83 -5.46
CA GLU A 45 3.92 0.41 -5.62
C GLU A 45 2.68 -0.48 -5.44
N ILE A 46 1.86 -0.21 -4.41
CA ILE A 46 0.61 -0.95 -4.18
C ILE A 46 -0.35 -0.79 -5.36
N VAL A 47 -0.50 0.43 -5.90
CA VAL A 47 -1.39 0.66 -7.05
C VAL A 47 -0.97 -0.19 -8.25
N LEU A 48 0.34 -0.30 -8.51
CA LEU A 48 0.86 -1.15 -9.59
C LEU A 48 0.54 -2.62 -9.33
N LEU A 49 0.87 -3.12 -8.14
CA LEU A 49 0.66 -4.53 -7.80
C LEU A 49 -0.82 -4.93 -7.77
N LEU A 50 -1.71 -4.05 -7.33
CA LEU A 50 -3.16 -4.29 -7.35
C LEU A 50 -3.68 -4.41 -8.78
N LYS A 51 -3.17 -3.59 -9.72
CA LYS A 51 -3.53 -3.69 -11.14
C LYS A 51 -3.04 -5.01 -11.73
N GLU A 52 -1.82 -5.44 -11.40
CA GLU A 52 -1.24 -6.70 -11.87
C GLU A 52 -1.89 -7.97 -11.28
N ASN A 53 -2.48 -7.84 -10.09
CA ASN A 53 -3.15 -8.93 -9.37
C ASN A 53 -4.68 -8.85 -9.46
N ARG A 54 -5.21 -7.96 -10.30
CA ARG A 54 -6.65 -7.82 -10.49
C ARG A 54 -7.20 -9.18 -10.94
N PRO A 55 -8.14 -9.79 -10.19
CA PRO A 55 -8.81 -10.98 -10.68
C PRO A 55 -9.53 -10.64 -11.98
N GLU A 56 -9.44 -11.52 -12.99
CA GLU A 56 -10.28 -11.36 -14.17
C GLU A 56 -11.74 -11.33 -13.72
N PRO A 57 -12.56 -10.40 -14.25
CA PRO A 57 -13.98 -10.43 -13.95
C PRO A 57 -14.49 -11.81 -14.34
N GLU A 58 -15.11 -12.52 -13.38
CA GLU A 58 -15.79 -13.78 -13.68
C GLU A 58 -16.71 -13.53 -14.86
N ARG A 59 -16.38 -14.13 -16.00
CA ARG A 59 -17.22 -14.05 -17.19
C ARG A 59 -18.43 -14.93 -16.88
N THR A 60 -19.46 -14.35 -16.25
CA THR A 60 -20.76 -14.99 -16.11
C THR A 60 -21.26 -15.30 -17.51
N ALA A 61 -21.13 -16.58 -17.88
CA ALA A 61 -21.68 -17.17 -19.08
C ALA A 61 -23.17 -17.42 -18.92
#